data_AF-A0A8S3JIM3-F1
#
_entry.id   AF-A0A8S3JIM3-F1
#
_cell.length_a   1.000
_cell.length_b   1.000
_cell.length_c   1.000
_cell.angle_alpha   90.00
_cell.angle_beta   90.00
_cell.angle_gamma   90.00
#
_symmetry.space_group_name_H-M   'P 1'
#
loop_
_entity.id
_entity.type
_entity.pdbx_description
1 polymer ?
#
loop_
_entity_poly.entity_id
_entity_poly.type
_entity_poly.pdbx_seq_one_letter_code
_entity_poly.pdbx_strand_id
1 'polypeptide(L)'
;AGAIDNTTVQSNQWCITFLVGYNSPDLIRATSIQGTASPIGTIFSNHTTFSIQATNTVNRPSRNSTNVYFNDAATNTSVYTIDCGYDSHVIYTGNTIVFYIPSPPWIPGHSYYVTFDSGVASGTVFCKPESSPITDPTFWTFDIWDPAVSSTTTTTTTPPTTGTITTRPLS
;
A
#
# COMPACT_ATOMS: atom_id res chain seq x y z
N ALA A 1 -21.70 28.43 21.73
CA ALA A 1 -23.13 28.71 21.94
C ALA A 1 -23.92 27.71 21.12
N GLY A 2 -24.76 26.90 21.77
CA GLY A 2 -25.69 26.00 21.09
C GLY A 2 -27.08 26.64 21.09
N ALA A 3 -27.75 26.64 19.94
CA ALA A 3 -29.18 26.94 19.87
C ALA A 3 -29.95 25.62 20.02
N ILE A 4 -30.85 25.56 20.99
CA ILE A 4 -31.84 24.48 21.15
C ILE A 4 -33.08 24.93 20.38
N ASP A 5 -33.43 24.23 19.31
CA ASP A 5 -34.76 24.34 18.70
C ASP A 5 -35.67 23.26 19.30
N ASN A 6 -36.91 23.64 19.59
CA ASN A 6 -37.95 22.89 20.28
C ASN A 6 -38.64 21.84 19.39
N THR A 7 -37.91 21.28 18.43
CA THR A 7 -38.31 20.09 17.70
C THR A 7 -37.19 19.08 17.86
N THR A 8 -37.53 17.87 18.29
CA THR A 8 -36.60 16.79 18.64
C THR A 8 -35.90 16.19 17.41
N VAL A 9 -35.39 17.04 16.52
CA VAL A 9 -34.58 16.71 15.36
C VAL A 9 -33.19 17.25 15.64
N GLN A 10 -32.38 16.46 16.36
CA GLN A 10 -30.94 16.65 16.31
C GLN A 10 -30.50 16.41 14.87
N SER A 11 -30.26 17.49 14.13
CA SER A 11 -29.60 17.37 12.83
C SER A 11 -28.25 16.68 13.05
N ASN A 12 -27.95 15.67 12.23
CA ASN A 12 -26.63 15.04 12.20
C ASN A 12 -25.59 16.17 12.17
N GLN A 13 -24.77 16.30 13.20
CA GLN A 13 -23.81 17.41 13.31
C GLN A 13 -22.84 17.37 12.12
N TRP A 14 -23.16 18.12 11.07
CA TRP A 14 -22.27 18.37 9.96
C TRP A 14 -21.25 19.39 10.46
N CYS A 15 -20.00 18.93 10.67
CA CYS A 15 -18.93 19.82 11.06
C CYS A 15 -18.62 20.76 9.89
N ILE A 16 -19.13 22.00 9.95
CA ILE A 16 -18.79 23.05 9.00
C ILE A 16 -17.42 23.60 9.38
N THR A 17 -16.37 23.21 8.65
CA THR A 17 -15.06 23.84 8.80
C THR A 17 -14.97 25.04 7.86
N PHE A 18 -14.90 26.24 8.44
CA PHE A 18 -14.46 27.44 7.69
C PHE A 18 -12.93 27.39 7.59
N LEU A 19 -12.40 27.37 6.36
CA LEU A 19 -10.96 27.30 6.09
C LEU A 19 -10.23 28.55 6.61
N VAL A 20 -9.63 28.42 7.79
CA VAL A 20 -8.41 29.14 8.17
C VAL A 20 -7.60 28.22 9.09
N GLY A 21 -6.65 27.47 8.50
CA GLY A 21 -5.56 26.83 9.24
C GLY A 21 -5.66 25.33 9.58
N TYR A 22 -6.74 24.62 9.22
CA TYR A 22 -6.88 23.18 9.49
C TYR A 22 -6.97 22.39 8.19
N ASN A 23 -6.00 21.50 7.96
CA ASN A 23 -5.91 20.68 6.74
C ASN A 23 -6.21 19.21 7.05
N SER A 24 -6.98 18.55 6.18
CA SER A 24 -7.12 17.09 6.19
C SER A 24 -5.74 16.41 6.07
N PRO A 25 -5.53 15.26 6.72
CA PRO A 25 -4.32 14.49 6.50
C PRO A 25 -4.28 14.04 5.03
N ASP A 26 -3.21 14.38 4.34
CA ASP A 26 -2.95 13.91 2.98
C ASP A 26 -2.02 12.70 3.08
N LEU A 27 -2.44 11.59 2.46
CA LEU A 27 -1.64 10.38 2.36
C LEU A 27 -0.60 10.63 1.26
N ILE A 28 0.66 10.76 1.66
CA ILE A 28 1.68 11.39 0.81
C ILE A 28 1.93 10.51 -0.43
N ARG A 29 1.78 11.10 -1.61
CA ARG A 29 2.21 10.48 -2.88
C ARG A 29 3.71 10.24 -2.83
N ALA A 30 4.13 9.03 -3.18
CA ALA A 30 5.54 8.72 -3.36
C ALA A 30 6.10 9.64 -4.46
N THR A 31 6.74 10.73 -4.07
CA THR A 31 7.71 11.39 -4.92
C THR A 31 9.03 10.67 -4.71
N SER A 32 9.83 10.56 -5.76
CA SER A 32 11.04 9.74 -5.90
C SER A 32 12.16 9.99 -4.87
N ILE A 33 11.91 10.77 -3.82
CA ILE A 33 12.86 11.14 -2.77
C ILE A 33 12.44 10.61 -1.38
N GLN A 34 11.18 10.18 -1.17
CA GLN A 34 10.78 9.46 0.06
C GLN A 34 9.69 8.39 -0.18
N GLY A 35 9.97 7.17 0.28
CA GLY A 35 9.10 6.00 0.28
C GLY A 35 7.93 6.14 1.26
N THR A 36 6.93 6.92 0.85
CA THR A 36 5.76 7.21 1.68
C THR A 36 4.84 6.01 1.77
N ALA A 37 4.76 5.18 0.74
CA ALA A 37 4.13 3.86 0.78
C ALA A 37 5.21 2.77 0.71
N SER A 38 5.05 1.71 1.49
CA SER A 38 6.01 0.61 1.53
C SER A 38 5.30 -0.71 1.82
N PRO A 39 5.66 -1.80 1.12
CA PRO A 39 6.67 -1.88 0.06
C PRO A 39 6.19 -1.30 -1.28
N ILE A 40 7.13 -1.01 -2.18
CA ILE A 40 6.90 -0.75 -3.61
C ILE A 40 7.82 -1.64 -4.44
N GLY A 41 7.43 -1.92 -5.69
CA GLY A 41 8.19 -2.81 -6.57
C GLY A 41 8.07 -4.28 -6.17
N THR A 42 9.12 -5.07 -6.39
CA THR A 42 9.04 -6.53 -6.23
C THR A 42 9.20 -6.98 -4.78
N ILE A 43 8.25 -7.79 -4.29
CA ILE A 43 8.24 -8.39 -2.96
C ILE A 43 7.95 -9.90 -3.01
N PHE A 44 8.21 -10.61 -1.92
CA PHE A 44 7.86 -12.02 -1.80
C PHE A 44 6.36 -12.22 -1.52
N SER A 45 5.82 -13.37 -1.93
CA SER A 45 4.41 -13.74 -1.71
C SER A 45 4.02 -13.89 -0.24
N ASN A 46 4.99 -14.03 0.66
CA ASN A 46 4.76 -14.09 2.11
C ASN A 46 4.84 -12.72 2.80
N HIS A 47 4.87 -11.61 2.06
CA HIS A 47 4.95 -10.28 2.64
C HIS A 47 3.64 -9.88 3.32
N THR A 48 3.70 -9.52 4.60
CA THR A 48 2.51 -9.29 5.44
C THR A 48 2.32 -7.85 5.89
N THR A 49 3.30 -6.97 5.74
CA THR A 49 3.28 -5.67 6.41
C THR A 49 3.42 -4.52 5.42
N PHE A 50 2.37 -3.73 5.32
CA PHE A 50 2.30 -2.57 4.44
C PHE A 50 2.23 -1.31 5.29
N SER A 51 2.73 -0.19 4.79
CA SER A 51 2.66 1.08 5.52
C SER A 51 2.57 2.26 4.57
N ILE A 52 1.91 3.32 5.05
CA ILE A 52 1.80 4.58 4.36
C ILE A 52 2.02 5.77 5.31
N GLN A 53 2.70 6.81 4.84
CA GLN A 53 2.96 8.06 5.54
C GLN A 53 1.90 9.11 5.18
N ALA A 54 1.51 9.89 6.18
CA ALA A 54 0.64 11.05 6.06
C ALA A 54 1.41 12.34 6.33
N THR A 55 0.94 13.46 5.77
CA THR A 55 1.54 14.79 5.96
C THR A 55 1.55 15.23 7.42
N ASN A 56 0.58 14.76 8.21
CA ASN A 56 0.41 15.11 9.62
C ASN A 56 0.13 13.86 10.45
N THR A 57 0.20 13.98 11.78
CA THR A 57 -0.20 12.90 12.69
C THR A 57 -1.64 12.49 12.41
N VAL A 58 -1.85 11.18 12.27
CA VAL A 58 -3.13 10.57 11.93
C VAL A 58 -3.63 9.66 13.05
N ASN A 59 -4.95 9.64 13.20
CA ASN A 59 -5.67 8.76 14.09
C ASN A 59 -6.60 7.84 13.31
N ARG A 60 -6.94 6.72 13.94
CA ARG A 60 -8.01 5.84 13.49
C ARG A 60 -9.32 6.62 13.27
N PRO A 61 -9.97 6.49 12.10
CA PRO A 61 -11.25 7.12 11.87
C PRO A 61 -12.33 6.55 12.79
N SER A 62 -13.32 7.36 13.15
CA SER A 62 -14.45 6.93 13.97
C SER A 62 -15.58 6.31 13.16
N ARG A 63 -15.50 6.33 11.83
CA ARG A 63 -16.50 5.77 10.91
C ARG A 63 -16.05 4.40 10.42
N ASN A 64 -16.96 3.44 10.49
CA ASN A 64 -16.78 2.12 9.88
C ASN A 64 -16.94 2.20 8.36
N SER A 65 -16.59 1.11 7.67
CA SER A 65 -16.68 1.03 6.21
C SER A 65 -15.82 2.09 5.52
N THR A 66 -14.64 2.36 6.07
CA THR A 66 -13.60 3.18 5.44
C THR A 66 -12.46 2.26 5.03
N ASN A 67 -12.53 1.73 3.82
CA ASN A 67 -11.71 0.58 3.47
C ASN A 67 -10.44 0.94 2.69
N VAL A 68 -9.44 0.07 2.86
CA VAL A 68 -8.28 -0.03 1.97
C VAL A 68 -8.41 -1.31 1.18
N TYR A 69 -8.24 -1.22 -0.14
CA TYR A 69 -8.38 -2.36 -1.05
C TYR A 69 -7.03 -2.67 -1.69
N PHE A 70 -6.62 -3.93 -1.58
CA PHE A 70 -5.53 -4.50 -2.34
C PHE A 70 -6.13 -5.20 -3.54
N ASN A 71 -5.81 -4.72 -4.73
CA ASN A 71 -6.42 -5.15 -5.98
C ASN A 71 -5.40 -5.88 -6.83
N ASP A 72 -5.79 -7.02 -7.38
CA ASP A 72 -5.00 -7.72 -8.39
C ASP A 72 -5.11 -6.96 -9.72
N ALA A 73 -3.97 -6.56 -10.29
CA ALA A 73 -3.94 -5.80 -11.53
C ALA A 73 -4.37 -6.61 -12.75
N ALA A 74 -4.24 -7.95 -12.72
CA ALA A 74 -4.65 -8.81 -13.83
C ALA A 74 -6.18 -8.94 -13.92
N THR A 75 -6.86 -9.04 -12.77
CA THR A 75 -8.33 -9.22 -12.71
C THR A 75 -9.09 -7.93 -12.39
N ASN A 76 -8.42 -6.88 -11.93
CA ASN A 76 -9.01 -5.65 -11.38
C ASN A 76 -10.02 -5.91 -10.25
N THR A 77 -9.77 -6.95 -9.44
CA THR A 77 -10.61 -7.30 -8.30
C THR A 77 -9.86 -7.12 -6.99
N SER A 78 -10.56 -6.65 -5.95
CA SER A 78 -9.98 -6.63 -4.61
C SER A 78 -9.79 -8.05 -4.09
N VAL A 79 -8.55 -8.41 -3.79
CA VAL A 79 -8.16 -9.71 -3.21
C VAL A 79 -8.05 -9.64 -1.69
N TYR A 80 -7.91 -8.42 -1.15
CA TYR A 80 -7.90 -8.17 0.29
C TYR A 80 -8.47 -6.79 0.59
N THR A 81 -9.29 -6.69 1.63
CA THR A 81 -9.93 -5.45 2.05
C THR A 81 -9.77 -5.28 3.56
N ILE A 82 -9.46 -4.07 4.01
CA ILE A 82 -9.27 -3.75 5.43
C ILE A 82 -10.14 -2.56 5.81
N ASP A 83 -11.01 -2.73 6.81
CA ASP A 83 -11.78 -1.61 7.38
C ASP A 83 -10.92 -0.84 8.40
N CYS A 84 -10.54 0.38 8.04
CA CYS A 84 -9.69 1.23 8.87
C CYS A 84 -10.39 1.71 10.15
N GLY A 85 -11.72 1.74 10.20
CA GLY A 85 -12.47 2.15 11.37
C GLY A 85 -12.43 1.13 12.51
N TYR A 86 -12.29 -0.16 12.21
CA TYR A 86 -12.51 -1.23 13.19
C TYR A 86 -11.44 -2.34 13.20
N ASP A 87 -10.74 -2.59 12.10
CA ASP A 87 -9.83 -3.74 12.00
C ASP A 87 -8.59 -3.55 12.89
N SER A 88 -8.30 -4.54 13.75
CA SER A 88 -7.16 -4.53 14.69
C SER A 88 -5.80 -4.59 13.99
N HIS A 89 -5.75 -5.00 12.73
CA HIS A 89 -4.53 -5.08 11.94
C HIS A 89 -4.12 -3.74 11.31
N VAL A 90 -4.86 -2.65 11.60
CA VAL A 90 -4.49 -1.29 11.23
C VAL A 90 -3.94 -0.55 12.44
N ILE A 91 -2.69 -0.11 12.37
CA ILE A 91 -2.01 0.58 13.46
C ILE A 91 -1.69 2.00 13.00
N TYR A 92 -2.18 2.98 13.76
CA TYR A 92 -1.86 4.40 13.56
C TYR A 92 -0.78 4.79 14.55
N THR A 93 0.37 5.27 14.07
CA THR A 93 1.50 5.67 14.91
C THR A 93 2.15 6.91 14.34
N GLY A 94 1.94 8.06 15.01
CA GLY A 94 2.41 9.34 14.50
C GLY A 94 1.78 9.66 13.15
N ASN A 95 2.61 9.85 12.15
CA ASN A 95 2.23 10.12 10.76
C ASN A 95 2.08 8.84 9.93
N THR A 96 2.27 7.66 10.51
CA THR A 96 2.32 6.40 9.79
C THR A 96 1.08 5.54 10.07
N ILE A 97 0.54 4.95 9.02
CA ILE A 97 -0.48 3.90 9.09
C ILE A 97 0.19 2.60 8.65
N VAL A 98 0.09 1.57 9.48
CA VAL A 98 0.63 0.24 9.21
C VAL A 98 -0.54 -0.73 9.06
N PHE A 99 -0.51 -1.53 8.00
CA PHE A 99 -1.47 -2.58 7.70
C PHE A 99 -0.77 -3.93 7.83
N TYR A 100 -1.35 -4.83 8.61
CA TYR A 100 -0.89 -6.20 8.74
C TYR A 100 -1.88 -7.16 8.05
N ILE A 101 -1.35 -8.05 7.22
CA ILE A 101 -2.10 -9.01 6.43
C ILE A 101 -1.62 -10.40 6.87
N PRO A 102 -2.32 -11.06 7.81
CA PRO A 102 -1.84 -12.30 8.43
C PRO A 102 -1.75 -13.47 7.43
N SER A 103 -2.65 -13.49 6.45
CA SER A 103 -2.70 -14.52 5.40
C SER A 103 -2.68 -13.83 4.03
N PRO A 104 -1.50 -13.48 3.51
CA PRO A 104 -1.39 -12.74 2.26
C PRO A 104 -1.92 -13.54 1.06
N PRO A 105 -2.88 -13.01 0.27
CA PRO A 105 -3.45 -13.68 -0.89
C PRO A 105 -2.59 -13.49 -2.16
N TRP A 106 -1.29 -13.29 -2.01
CA TRP A 106 -0.38 -12.91 -3.09
C TRP A 106 -0.02 -14.08 -3.98
N ILE A 107 -0.28 -13.94 -5.28
CA ILE A 107 0.05 -14.95 -6.29
C ILE A 107 1.42 -14.60 -6.90
N PRO A 108 2.40 -15.52 -6.90
CA PRO A 108 3.68 -15.31 -7.58
C PRO A 108 3.50 -14.86 -9.04
N GLY A 109 4.26 -13.84 -9.46
CA GLY A 109 4.21 -13.28 -10.82
C GLY A 109 3.07 -12.29 -11.07
N HIS A 110 2.15 -12.08 -10.12
CA HIS A 110 1.09 -11.07 -10.24
C HIS A 110 1.56 -9.70 -9.78
N SER A 111 0.93 -8.66 -10.34
CA SER A 111 1.07 -7.27 -9.91
C SER A 111 -0.19 -6.82 -9.17
N TYR A 112 -0.02 -5.94 -8.19
CA TYR A 112 -1.09 -5.44 -7.34
C TYR A 112 -1.02 -3.93 -7.19
N TYR A 113 -2.16 -3.31 -6.90
CA TYR A 113 -2.25 -1.91 -6.55
C TYR A 113 -3.21 -1.67 -5.38
N VAL A 114 -2.97 -0.58 -4.64
CA VAL A 114 -3.72 -0.25 -3.42
C VAL A 114 -4.57 1.00 -3.63
N THR A 115 -5.84 0.93 -3.28
CA THR A 115 -6.78 2.07 -3.27
C THR A 115 -7.40 2.28 -1.90
N PHE A 116 -7.89 3.49 -1.66
CA PHE A 116 -8.35 3.96 -0.36
C PHE A 116 -9.69 4.68 -0.49
N ASP A 117 -10.64 4.32 0.35
CA ASP A 117 -11.86 5.10 0.54
C ASP A 117 -11.55 6.46 1.19
N SER A 118 -12.53 7.36 1.10
CA SER A 118 -12.49 8.62 1.85
C SER A 118 -12.60 8.34 3.34
N GLY A 119 -11.71 8.96 4.13
CA GLY A 119 -11.69 8.86 5.58
C GLY A 119 -10.95 7.66 6.16
N VAL A 120 -10.10 6.99 5.39
CA VAL A 120 -9.17 5.96 5.90
C VAL A 120 -8.26 6.49 7.03
N ALA A 121 -7.95 7.79 7.04
CA ALA A 121 -7.24 8.43 8.14
C ALA A 121 -7.98 9.67 8.63
N SER A 122 -7.89 9.95 9.93
CA SER A 122 -8.45 11.16 10.53
C SER A 122 -7.36 12.02 11.17
N GLY A 123 -7.53 13.33 11.11
CA GLY A 123 -6.65 14.27 11.80
C GLY A 123 -6.76 14.16 13.33
N THR A 124 -5.75 14.68 14.02
CA THR A 124 -5.69 14.72 15.50
C THR A 124 -6.38 15.94 16.12
N VAL A 125 -6.80 16.90 15.29
CA VAL A 125 -7.37 18.19 15.72
C VAL A 125 -8.89 18.15 15.89
N PHE A 126 -9.46 19.24 16.42
CA PHE A 126 -10.90 19.43 16.54
C PHE A 126 -11.61 19.19 15.19
N CYS A 127 -12.77 18.54 15.23
CA CYS A 127 -13.53 18.01 14.08
C CYS A 127 -12.87 16.84 13.30
N LYS A 128 -11.65 16.41 13.64
CA LYS A 128 -10.98 15.23 13.07
C LYS A 128 -11.13 15.12 11.54
N PRO A 129 -10.61 16.08 10.76
CA PRO A 129 -10.80 16.08 9.31
C PRO A 129 -10.29 14.76 8.71
N GLU A 130 -11.09 14.19 7.81
CA GLU A 130 -10.85 12.89 7.17
C GLU A 130 -9.96 13.03 5.92
N SER A 131 -9.17 12.00 5.62
CA SER A 131 -8.33 11.93 4.43
C SER A 131 -9.15 11.81 3.16
N SER A 132 -8.67 12.40 2.07
CA SER A 132 -9.23 12.18 0.73
C SER A 132 -9.05 10.73 0.27
N PRO A 133 -9.93 10.22 -0.61
CA PRO A 133 -9.74 8.90 -1.22
C PRO A 133 -8.52 8.90 -2.14
N ILE A 134 -7.92 7.71 -2.32
CA ILE A 134 -6.91 7.44 -3.35
C ILE A 134 -7.50 6.40 -4.29
N THR A 135 -7.79 6.83 -5.52
CA THR A 135 -8.40 5.99 -6.56
C THR A 135 -7.47 5.69 -7.73
N ASP A 136 -6.30 6.33 -7.78
CA ASP A 136 -5.31 6.14 -8.84
C ASP A 136 -4.59 4.80 -8.66
N PRO A 137 -4.75 3.84 -9.60
CA PRO A 137 -4.12 2.52 -9.50
C PRO A 137 -2.60 2.56 -9.65
N THR A 138 -2.03 3.69 -10.08
CA THR A 138 -0.57 3.87 -10.18
C THR A 138 0.06 4.45 -8.91
N PHE A 139 -0.76 4.84 -7.93
CA PHE A 139 -0.29 5.49 -6.70
C PHE A 139 0.60 4.59 -5.85
N TRP A 140 0.16 3.36 -5.60
CA TRP A 140 0.87 2.38 -4.79
C TRP A 140 0.74 1.01 -5.44
N THR A 141 1.82 0.58 -6.07
CA THR A 141 1.92 -0.70 -6.77
C THR A 141 3.06 -1.55 -6.23
N PHE A 142 2.90 -2.86 -6.35
CA PHE A 142 3.94 -3.84 -6.06
C PHE A 142 3.73 -5.10 -6.90
N ASP A 143 4.82 -5.81 -7.12
CA ASP A 143 4.87 -7.06 -7.88
C ASP A 143 5.25 -8.21 -6.95
N ILE A 144 4.70 -9.39 -7.17
CA ILE A 144 5.10 -10.57 -6.42
C ILE A 144 6.16 -11.31 -7.22
N TRP A 145 7.32 -11.50 -6.59
CA TRP A 145 8.43 -12.24 -7.16
C TRP A 145 8.00 -13.63 -7.63
N ASP A 146 8.35 -13.95 -8.86
CA ASP A 146 8.12 -15.27 -9.46
C ASP A 146 9.43 -16.09 -9.48
N PRO A 147 9.51 -17.19 -8.71
CA PRO A 147 10.66 -18.10 -8.76
C PRO A 147 10.84 -18.75 -10.14
N ALA A 148 9.77 -18.95 -10.92
CA ALA A 148 9.82 -19.67 -12.19
C ALA A 148 10.46 -18.84 -13.31
N VAL A 149 10.39 -17.51 -13.23
CA VAL A 149 10.98 -16.60 -14.23
C VAL A 149 12.49 -16.41 -14.02
N SER A 150 12.99 -16.62 -12.79
CA SER A 150 14.42 -16.45 -12.46
C SER A 150 15.34 -17.60 -12.91
N SER A 151 14.82 -18.74 -13.36
CA SER A 151 15.65 -19.93 -13.68
C SER A 151 16.07 -20.08 -15.15
N THR A 152 16.01 -19.02 -15.97
CA THR A 152 16.31 -19.13 -17.42
C THR A 152 17.65 -18.51 -17.81
N THR A 153 18.76 -18.99 -17.24
CA THR A 153 20.06 -18.99 -17.96
C THR A 153 21.02 -20.00 -17.32
N THR A 154 20.91 -21.27 -17.71
CA THR A 154 22.06 -22.18 -17.64
C THR A 154 22.64 -22.27 -19.05
N THR A 155 23.61 -21.42 -19.36
CA THR A 155 24.44 -21.61 -20.56
C THR A 155 25.26 -22.88 -20.32
N THR A 156 24.84 -23.99 -20.93
CA THR A 156 25.65 -25.20 -21.06
C THR A 156 26.85 -24.85 -21.95
N THR A 157 27.94 -24.38 -21.36
CA THR A 157 29.22 -24.30 -22.06
C THR A 157 29.76 -25.72 -22.16
N THR A 158 29.66 -26.31 -23.35
CA THR A 158 30.38 -27.53 -23.71
C THR A 158 31.87 -27.32 -23.41
N PRO A 159 32.56 -28.23 -22.69
CA PRO A 159 34.00 -28.13 -22.49
C PRO A 159 34.73 -28.15 -23.84
N PRO A 160 35.80 -27.35 -24.04
CA PRO A 160 36.56 -27.38 -25.28
C PRO A 160 37.24 -28.74 -25.46
N THR A 161 37.06 -29.33 -26.64
CA THR A 161 37.67 -30.59 -27.08
C THR A 161 39.20 -30.48 -27.03
N THR A 162 39.84 -31.42 -26.33
CA THR A 162 41.30 -31.52 -26.21
C THR A 162 41.95 -31.67 -27.59
N GLY A 163 42.76 -30.69 -27.98
CA GLY A 163 43.59 -30.75 -29.19
C GLY A 163 44.70 -31.78 -29.04
N THR A 164 44.83 -32.66 -30.04
CA THR A 164 45.91 -33.64 -30.16
C THR A 164 47.25 -32.92 -30.38
N ILE A 165 48.23 -33.16 -29.51
CA ILE A 165 49.61 -32.69 -29.69
C ILE A 165 50.33 -33.67 -30.61
N THR A 166 50.71 -33.23 -31.81
CA THR A 166 51.59 -33.97 -32.72
C THR A 166 53.04 -33.65 -32.38
N THR A 167 53.78 -34.61 -31.83
CA THR A 167 55.24 -34.48 -31.61
C THR A 167 56.01 -34.82 -32.88
N ARG A 168 56.86 -33.89 -33.34
CA ARG A 168 57.80 -34.08 -34.46
C ARG A 168 59.07 -34.79 -33.97
N PRO A 169 59.62 -35.80 -34.66
CA PRO A 169 60.90 -36.39 -34.28
C PRO A 169 62.06 -35.46 -34.64
N LEU A 170 63.10 -35.47 -33.80
CA LEU A 170 64.36 -34.77 -34.01
C LEU A 170 65.25 -35.60 -34.95
N SER A 171 65.74 -34.93 -36.00
CA SER A 171 66.85 -35.36 -36.86
C SER A 171 67.96 -34.33 -36.76
#